data_AF-A0A3S0V9S7-F1
#
_entry.id   AF-A0A3S0V9S7-F1
#
_cell.length_a   1.000
_cell.length_b   1.000
_cell.length_c   1.000
_cell.angle_alpha   90.00
_cell.angle_beta   90.00
_cell.angle_gamma   90.00
#
_symmetry.space_group_name_H-M   'P 1'
#
loop_
_entity.id
_entity.type
_entity.pdbx_description
1 polymer ?
#
loop_
_entity_poly.entity_id
_entity_poly.type
_entity_poly.pdbx_seq_one_letter_code
_entity_poly.pdbx_strand_id
1 'polypeptide(L)' 'LPQFLEMVKELRQSPFQSLKTLGNTLFKWREEVVRMLRFTKNNGITEGFHRKMKLIQRRAYGFRNFENYRLRVRVLCG' A
#
# COMPACT_ATOMS: atom_id res chain seq x y z
N LEU A 1 -14.59 -10.91 -9.73
CA LEU A 1 -14.83 -11.30 -8.32
C LEU A 1 -15.00 -12.82 -8.16
N PRO A 2 -15.91 -13.50 -8.88
CA PRO A 2 -16.06 -14.96 -8.77
C PRO A 2 -14.77 -15.71 -9.14
N GLN A 3 -14.14 -15.33 -10.26
CA GLN A 3 -12.87 -15.88 -10.71
C GLN A 3 -11.74 -15.71 -9.67
N PHE A 4 -11.71 -14.59 -8.95
CA PHE A 4 -10.69 -14.34 -7.91
C PHE A 4 -10.81 -15.33 -6.76
N LEU A 5 -12.04 -15.59 -6.29
CA LEU A 5 -12.27 -16.52 -5.18
C LEU A 5 -11.95 -17.97 -5.58
N GLU A 6 -12.26 -18.37 -6.80
CA GLU A 6 -11.88 -19.69 -7.32
C GLU A 6 -10.35 -19.85 -7.41
N MET A 7 -9.64 -18.87 -7.98
CA MET A 7 -8.17 -18.90 -8.00
C MET A 7 -7.55 -18.98 -6.60
N VAL A 8 -8.10 -18.25 -5.62
CA VAL A 8 -7.63 -18.33 -4.22
C VAL A 8 -7.87 -19.72 -3.63
N LYS A 9 -8.99 -20.37 -3.96
CA LYS A 9 -9.31 -21.72 -3.51
C LYS A 9 -8.35 -22.75 -4.11
N GLU A 10 -8.05 -22.66 -5.40
CA GLU A 10 -7.07 -23.51 -6.09
C GLU A 10 -5.67 -23.38 -5.45
N LEU A 11 -5.22 -22.13 -5.19
CA LEU A 11 -3.94 -21.88 -4.53
C LEU A 11 -3.85 -22.55 -3.16
N ARG A 12 -4.93 -22.53 -2.37
CA ARG A 12 -4.98 -23.16 -1.03
C ARG A 12 -4.95 -24.69 -1.07
N GLN A 13 -5.39 -25.27 -2.18
CA GLN A 13 -5.40 -26.72 -2.41
C GLN A 13 -4.15 -27.21 -3.13
N SER A 14 -3.25 -26.30 -3.51
CA SER A 14 -2.02 -26.63 -4.21
C SER A 14 -1.12 -27.58 -3.39
N PRO A 15 -0.46 -28.56 -4.05
CA PRO A 15 0.54 -29.43 -3.40
C PRO A 15 1.80 -28.65 -2.99
N PHE A 16 2.02 -27.45 -3.54
CA PHE A 16 3.17 -26.63 -3.23
C PHE A 16 2.88 -25.76 -2.00
N GLN A 17 3.69 -25.93 -0.95
CA GLN A 17 3.52 -25.20 0.32
C GLN A 17 3.58 -23.67 0.15
N SER A 18 4.41 -23.18 -0.77
CA SER A 18 4.51 -21.76 -1.13
C SER A 18 3.19 -21.22 -1.68
N LEU A 19 2.56 -21.96 -2.60
CA LEU A 19 1.28 -21.58 -3.21
C LEU A 19 0.13 -21.67 -2.19
N LYS A 20 0.15 -22.67 -1.31
CA LYS A 20 -0.82 -22.76 -0.20
C LYS A 20 -0.71 -21.58 0.75
N THR A 21 0.52 -21.14 1.05
CA THR A 21 0.78 -19.96 1.89
C THR A 21 0.27 -18.69 1.21
N LEU A 22 0.51 -18.54 -0.10
CA LEU A 22 -0.04 -17.45 -0.89
C LEU A 22 -1.57 -17.44 -0.87
N GLY A 23 -2.20 -18.58 -1.14
CA GLY A 23 -3.66 -18.71 -1.12
C GLY A 23 -4.27 -18.39 0.23
N ASN A 24 -3.65 -18.83 1.34
CA ASN A 24 -4.10 -18.48 2.69
C ASN A 24 -3.98 -16.98 2.96
N THR A 25 -2.89 -16.35 2.51
CA THR A 25 -2.69 -14.90 2.62
C THR A 25 -3.77 -14.14 1.85
N LEU A 26 -3.98 -14.48 0.57
CA LEU A 26 -5.00 -13.82 -0.26
C LEU A 26 -6.41 -14.04 0.27
N PHE A 27 -6.71 -15.21 0.83
CA PHE A 27 -8.00 -15.47 1.46
C PHE A 27 -8.21 -14.62 2.71
N LYS A 28 -7.16 -14.42 3.52
CA LYS A 28 -7.20 -13.57 4.73
C LYS A 28 -7.45 -12.10 4.37
N TRP A 29 -6.84 -11.61 3.29
CA TRP A 29 -6.91 -10.21 2.83
C TRP A 29 -7.96 -9.98 1.72
N ARG A 30 -8.86 -10.93 1.50
CA ARG A 30 -9.78 -10.91 0.35
C ARG A 30 -10.66 -9.66 0.35
N GLU A 31 -11.09 -9.17 1.51
CA GLU A 31 -12.02 -8.04 1.60
C GLU A 31 -11.37 -6.74 1.13
N GLU A 32 -10.12 -6.52 1.52
CA GLU A 32 -9.31 -5.38 1.12
C GLU A 32 -8.97 -5.44 -0.38
N VAL A 33 -8.59 -6.62 -0.87
CA VAL A 33 -8.32 -6.84 -2.30
C VAL A 33 -9.58 -6.57 -3.13
N VAL A 34 -10.73 -7.09 -2.71
CA VAL A 34 -12.02 -6.86 -3.36
C VAL A 34 -12.40 -5.37 -3.33
N ARG A 35 -12.16 -4.68 -2.20
CA ARG A 35 -12.40 -3.25 -2.07
C ARG A 35 -11.53 -2.46 -3.05
N MET A 36 -10.25 -2.79 -3.18
CA MET A 36 -9.35 -2.17 -4.15
C MET A 36 -9.78 -2.41 -5.60
N LEU A 37 -10.29 -3.60 -5.93
CA LEU A 37 -10.80 -3.91 -7.27
C LEU A 37 -12.13 -3.20 -7.59
N ARG A 38 -12.97 -2.96 -6.57
CA ARG A 38 -14.30 -2.38 -6.74
C ARG A 38 -14.27 -0.85 -6.79
N PHE A 39 -13.38 -0.22 -6.07
CA PHE A 39 -13.34 1.23 -5.92
C PHE A 39 -12.11 1.84 -6.59
N THR A 40 -12.30 2.97 -7.27
CA THR A 40 -11.20 3.72 -7.91
C THR A 40 -10.38 4.54 -6.92
N LYS A 41 -10.89 4.74 -5.69
CA LYS A 41 -10.17 5.45 -4.62
C LYS A 41 -9.15 4.52 -3.98
N ASN A 42 -7.88 4.91 -4.04
CA ASN A 42 -6.76 4.22 -3.42
C ASN A 42 -5.90 5.20 -2.61
N ASN A 43 -4.92 4.68 -1.87
CA ASN A 43 -4.00 5.50 -1.07
C ASN A 43 -2.91 6.18 -1.92
N GLY A 44 -2.97 6.13 -3.25
CA GLY A 44 -1.92 6.63 -4.14
C GLY A 44 -1.62 8.11 -3.97
N ILE A 45 -2.64 8.94 -3.71
CA ILE A 45 -2.44 10.37 -3.41
C ILE A 45 -1.64 10.54 -2.11
N THR A 46 -2.04 9.84 -1.04
CA THR A 46 -1.36 9.87 0.26
C THR A 46 0.08 9.36 0.15
N GLU A 47 0.31 8.28 -0.60
CA GLU A 47 1.64 7.75 -0.88
C GLU A 47 2.50 8.73 -1.68
N GLY A 48 1.91 9.43 -2.65
CA GLY A 48 2.54 10.52 -3.38
C GLY A 48 3.01 11.64 -2.46
N PHE A 49 2.16 12.07 -1.51
CA PHE A 49 2.52 13.03 -0.49
C PHE A 49 3.63 12.51 0.42
N HIS A 50 3.55 11.27 0.90
CA HIS A 50 4.62 10.66 1.71
C HIS A 50 5.96 10.60 0.96
N ARG A 51 5.95 10.30 -0.34
CA ARG A 51 7.16 10.31 -1.17
C ARG A 51 7.75 11.72 -1.27
N LYS A 52 6.91 12.74 -1.49
CA LYS A 52 7.33 14.15 -1.54
C LYS A 52 7.92 14.61 -0.21
N MET A 53 7.26 14.28 0.91
CA MET A 53 7.76 14.53 2.26
C MET A 53 9.15 13.90 2.50
N LYS A 54 9.33 12.61 2.15
CA LYS A 54 10.64 11.94 2.23
C LYS A 54 11.70 12.60 1.35
N LEU A 55 11.32 13.11 0.17
CA LEU A 55 12.24 13.85 -0.69
C LEU A 55 12.70 15.17 -0.05
N ILE A 56 11.79 15.90 0.60
CA ILE A 56 12.09 17.14 1.34
C ILE A 56 13.11 16.85 2.45
N GLN A 57 12.92 15.77 3.21
CA GLN A 57 13.86 15.33 4.24
C GLN A 57 15.23 14.98 3.66
N ARG A 58 15.28 14.19 2.58
CA ARG A 58 16.55 13.81 1.92
C ARG A 58 17.32 15.01 1.38
N ARG A 59 16.64 15.96 0.72
CA ARG A 59 17.26 17.18 0.20
C ARG A 59 17.80 18.10 1.29
N ALA A 60 17.21 18.05 2.48
CA ALA A 60 17.68 18.82 3.63
C ALA A 60 18.77 18.09 4.45
N TYR A 61 19.12 16.85 4.09
CA TYR A 61 19.95 15.96 4.92
C TYR A 61 19.41 15.79 6.35
N GLY A 62 18.08 15.74 6.46
CA GLY A 62 17.36 15.66 7.73
C GLY A 62 16.95 17.02 8.29
N PHE A 63 16.03 17.00 9.25
CA PHE A 63 15.61 18.18 9.99
C PHE A 63 15.84 17.95 11.47
N ARG A 64 16.53 18.90 12.13
CA ARG A 64 16.69 18.89 13.59
C ARG A 64 15.46 19.43 14.32
N ASN A 65 14.75 20.38 13.69
CA ASN A 65 13.56 21.01 14.23
C ASN A 65 12.32 20.61 13.41
N PHE A 66 11.30 20.06 14.09
CA PHE A 66 10.07 19.60 13.46
C PHE A 66 9.24 20.74 12.85
N GLU A 67 9.21 21.94 13.45
CA GLU A 67 8.46 23.08 12.90
C GLU A 67 9.02 23.51 11.55
N ASN A 68 10.35 23.47 11.38
CA ASN A 68 10.98 23.78 10.08
C ASN A 68 10.63 22.72 9.02
N TYR A 69 10.55 21.45 9.40
CA TYR A 69 10.06 20.39 8.52
C TYR A 69 8.60 20.62 8.14
N ARG A 70 7.74 20.90 9.12
CA ARG A 70 6.31 21.14 8.94
C ARG A 70 6.04 22.32 8.00
N LEU A 71 6.78 23.42 8.17
CA LEU A 71 6.71 24.59 7.28
C LEU A 71 7.05 24.21 5.84
N ARG A 72 8.15 23.48 5.62
CA ARG A 72 8.55 23.05 4.27
C ARG A 72 7.55 22.08 3.64
N VAL A 73 7.00 21.15 4.42
CA VAL A 73 5.94 20.25 3.93
C VAL A 73 4.70 21.04 3.54
N ARG A 74 4.28 22.01 4.33
CA ARG A 74 3.10 22.84 4.03
C ARG A 74 3.27 23.65 2.74
N VAL A 75 4.46 24.21 2.50
CA VAL A 75 4.74 24.98 1.28
C VAL A 75 4.91 24.09 0.06
N LEU A 76 5.57 22.95 0.22
CA LEU A 76 5.95 22.10 -0.91
C LEU A 76 4.92 21.02 -1.22
N CYS A 77 4.10 20.58 -0.28
CA CYS A 77 3.05 19.56 -0.47
C CYS A 77 1.62 20.17 -0.50
N GLY A 78 1.50 21.49 -0.70
CA GLY A 78 0.22 22.17 -0.95
C GLY A 78 -0.24 22.00 -2.39
#